data_AF-B0NWB0-F1
#
_entry.id   AF-B0NWB0-F1
#
_cell.length_a   1.000
_cell.length_b   1.000
_cell.length_c   1.000
_cell.angle_alpha   90.00
_cell.angle_beta   90.00
_cell.angle_gamma   90.00
#
_symmetry.space_group_name_H-M   'P 1'
#
loop_
_entity.id
_entity.type
_entity.pdbx_description
1 polymer ?
#
loop_
_entity_poly.entity_id
_entity_poly.type
_entity_poly.pdbx_seq_one_letter_code
_entity_poly.pdbx_strand_id
1 'polypeptide(L)' 'MKQFALTLCMVLLSVMFCRAQIKPLKFDKNGEFKIVQFTDVHFQYGNPASDIALKRINEVLDAEHPDLVVFTGDVVYAK' A
#
# COMPACT_ATOMS: atom_id res chain seq x y z
N MET A 1 43.43 4.98 -9.05
CA MET A 1 42.75 3.87 -8.34
C MET A 1 42.11 4.31 -7.02
N LYS A 2 42.84 4.99 -6.11
CA LYS A 2 42.29 5.44 -4.81
C LYS A 2 41.08 6.39 -4.92
N GLN A 3 41.09 7.31 -5.90
CA GLN A 3 39.97 8.24 -6.09
C GLN A 3 38.71 7.55 -6.62
N PHE A 4 38.84 6.64 -7.60
CA PHE A 4 37.72 5.83 -8.07
C PHE A 4 37.10 4.98 -6.95
N ALA A 5 37.93 4.38 -6.09
CA ALA A 5 37.46 3.62 -4.95
C ALA A 5 36.70 4.51 -3.94
N LEU A 6 37.17 5.74 -3.71
CA LEU A 6 36.52 6.69 -2.81
C LEU A 6 35.17 7.17 -3.36
N THR A 7 35.10 7.48 -4.65
CA THR A 7 33.85 7.88 -5.32
C THR A 7 32.83 6.74 -5.29
N LEU A 8 33.27 5.51 -5.58
CA LEU A 8 32.42 4.32 -5.50
C LEU A 8 31.92 4.08 -4.06
N CYS A 9 32.79 4.28 -3.07
CA CYS A 9 32.42 4.15 -1.65
C CYS A 9 31.38 5.19 -1.22
N MET A 10 31.52 6.46 -1.65
CA MET A 10 30.51 7.50 -1.37
C MET A 10 29.16 7.22 -2.02
N VAL A 11 29.14 6.74 -3.26
CA VAL A 11 27.90 6.35 -3.94
C VAL A 11 27.23 5.19 -3.21
N LEU A 12 27.99 4.15 -2.85
CA LEU A 12 27.48 3.02 -2.07
C LEU A 12 26.93 3.45 -0.71
N LEU A 13 27.62 4.37 0.00
CA LEU A 13 27.13 4.93 1.25
C LEU A 13 25.78 5.65 1.06
N SER A 14 25.63 6.44 -0.01
CA SER A 14 24.39 7.19 -0.27
C SER A 14 23.17 6.29 -0.50
N VAL A 15 23.37 5.13 -1.13
CA VAL A 15 22.31 4.12 -1.33
C VAL A 15 21.93 3.43 -0.01
N MET A 16 22.89 3.24 0.90
CA MET A 16 22.62 2.70 2.25
C MET A 16 21.86 3.70 3.15
N PHE A 17 21.85 4.99 2.81
CA PHE A 17 21.09 6.04 3.51
C PHE A 17 19.74 6.37 2.87
N CYS A 18 19.25 5.56 1.91
CA CYS A 18 17.86 5.63 1.46
C CYS A 18 16.93 5.26 2.62
N ARG A 19 16.59 6.26 3.44
CA ARG A 19 15.57 6.17 4.48
C ARG A 19 14.27 5.76 3.79
N ALA A 20 13.61 4.71 4.27
CA ALA A 20 12.22 4.45 3.94
C ALA A 20 11.40 5.66 4.43
N GLN A 21 11.16 6.62 3.53
CA GLN A 21 10.49 7.85 3.89
C GLN A 21 9.01 7.55 4.07
N ILE A 22 8.50 7.77 5.27
CA ILE A 22 7.07 7.72 5.57
C ILE A 22 6.41 8.75 4.64
N LYS A 23 5.53 8.30 3.74
CA LYS A 23 4.68 9.21 2.98
C LYS A 23 3.61 9.75 3.93
N PRO A 24 3.65 11.04 4.31
CA PRO A 24 2.61 11.61 5.16
C PRO A 24 1.29 11.63 4.39
N LEU A 25 0.18 11.44 5.11
CA LEU A 25 -1.15 11.67 4.56
C LEU A 25 -1.27 13.15 4.19
N LYS A 26 -1.77 13.43 3.00
CA LYS A 26 -1.93 14.80 2.48
C LYS A 26 -3.15 14.87 1.60
N PHE A 27 -3.83 16.00 1.64
CA PHE A 27 -4.87 16.33 0.67
C PHE A 27 -4.26 16.44 -0.73
N ASP A 28 -5.07 16.15 -1.74
CA ASP A 28 -4.72 16.30 -3.14
C ASP A 28 -4.68 17.78 -3.55
N LYS A 29 -4.44 18.04 -4.85
CA LYS A 29 -4.37 19.39 -5.40
C LYS A 29 -5.70 20.17 -5.32
N ASN A 30 -6.82 19.47 -5.14
CA ASN A 30 -8.15 20.04 -5.02
C ASN A 30 -8.56 20.25 -3.55
N GLY A 31 -7.73 19.83 -2.60
CA GLY A 31 -8.03 19.89 -1.18
C GLY A 31 -8.87 18.71 -0.68
N GLU A 32 -8.93 17.61 -1.43
CA GLU A 32 -9.69 16.41 -1.07
C GLU A 32 -8.77 15.30 -0.56
N PHE A 33 -9.29 14.43 0.31
CA PHE A 33 -8.60 13.22 0.76
C PHE A 33 -9.62 12.09 0.82
N LYS A 34 -9.51 11.13 -0.09
CA LYS A 34 -10.50 10.06 -0.23
C LYS A 34 -10.06 8.81 0.52
N ILE A 35 -10.95 8.32 1.39
CA ILE A 35 -10.76 7.09 2.14
C ILE A 35 -11.79 6.07 1.67
N VAL A 36 -11.33 4.89 1.26
CA VAL A 36 -12.20 3.73 1.10
C VAL A 36 -12.06 2.85 2.34
N GLN A 37 -13.20 2.48 2.92
CA GLN A 37 -13.26 1.61 4.09
C GLN A 37 -13.93 0.28 3.72
N PHE A 38 -13.26 -0.82 4.05
CA PHE A 38 -13.81 -2.17 4.00
C PHE A 38 -13.93 -2.73 5.42
N THR A 39 -15.01 -3.45 5.69
CA THR A 39 -15.25 -4.11 6.98
C THR A 39 -15.85 -5.48 6.72
N ASP A 40 -15.67 -6.41 7.67
CA ASP A 40 -16.37 -7.69 7.66
C ASP A 40 -16.24 -8.44 6.32
N VAL A 41 -15.04 -8.41 5.75
CA VAL A 41 -14.75 -9.07 4.47
C VAL A 41 -14.84 -10.60 4.62
N HIS A 42 -14.45 -11.12 5.79
CA HIS A 42 -14.48 -12.54 6.15
C HIS A 42 -13.95 -13.44 5.02
N PHE A 43 -12.83 -13.03 4.41
CA PHE A 43 -12.26 -13.75 3.28
C PHE A 43 -11.78 -15.14 3.70
N GLN A 44 -12.15 -16.17 2.95
CA GLN A 44 -11.78 -17.56 3.19
C GLN A 44 -10.98 -18.09 1.99
N TYR A 45 -9.69 -18.38 2.23
CA TYR A 45 -8.81 -18.93 1.20
C TYR A 45 -9.30 -20.28 0.69
N GLY A 46 -9.28 -20.47 -0.63
CA GLY A 46 -9.72 -21.71 -1.28
C GLY A 46 -11.25 -21.89 -1.35
N ASN A 47 -12.03 -20.88 -0.97
CA ASN A 47 -13.48 -20.88 -1.14
C ASN A 47 -13.86 -19.92 -2.29
N PRO A 48 -14.24 -20.45 -3.48
CA PRO A 48 -14.62 -19.61 -4.64
C PRO A 48 -15.78 -18.64 -4.37
N ALA A 49 -16.67 -18.96 -3.42
CA ALA A 49 -17.74 -18.04 -3.05
C ALA A 49 -17.19 -16.81 -2.31
N SER A 50 -16.05 -16.93 -1.65
CA SER A 50 -15.38 -15.84 -0.95
C SER A 50 -14.57 -14.93 -1.89
N ASP A 51 -14.11 -15.45 -3.04
CA ASP A 51 -13.35 -14.69 -4.04
C ASP A 51 -14.15 -13.49 -4.61
N ILE A 52 -15.48 -13.51 -4.51
CA ILE A 52 -16.30 -12.36 -4.90
C ILE A 52 -15.91 -11.10 -4.12
N ALA A 53 -15.48 -11.22 -2.87
CA ALA A 53 -15.05 -10.09 -2.05
C ALA A 53 -13.83 -9.41 -2.66
N LEU A 54 -12.85 -10.18 -3.15
CA LEU A 54 -11.67 -9.66 -3.83
C LEU A 54 -12.05 -8.94 -5.13
N LYS A 55 -13.01 -9.48 -5.89
CA LYS A 55 -13.52 -8.81 -7.09
C LYS A 55 -14.13 -7.46 -6.76
N ARG A 56 -14.99 -7.37 -5.74
CA ARG A 56 -15.65 -6.12 -5.33
C ARG A 56 -14.66 -5.10 -4.79
N ILE A 57 -13.66 -5.53 -4.02
CA ILE A 57 -12.58 -4.65 -3.56
C ILE A 57 -11.90 -4.01 -4.77
N ASN A 58 -11.49 -4.79 -5.77
CA ASN A 58 -10.84 -4.25 -6.97
C ASN A 58 -11.76 -3.28 -7.75
N GLU A 59 -13.03 -3.62 -7.96
CA GLU A 59 -13.99 -2.73 -8.62
C GLU A 59 -14.11 -1.37 -7.91
N VAL A 60 -14.12 -1.36 -6.57
CA VAL A 60 -14.16 -0.12 -5.78
C VAL A 60 -12.84 0.65 -5.91
N LEU A 61 -11.69 -0.03 -5.85
CA LEU A 61 -10.39 0.63 -5.98
C LEU A 61 -10.20 1.28 -7.37
N ASP A 62 -10.65 0.60 -8.42
CA ASP A 62 -10.62 1.09 -9.79
C ASP A 62 -11.59 2.25 -10.02
N ALA A 63 -12.76 2.23 -9.38
CA ALA A 63 -13.75 3.30 -9.51
C ALA A 63 -13.39 4.54 -8.67
N GLU A 64 -12.90 4.34 -7.45
CA GLU A 64 -12.76 5.42 -6.47
C GLU A 64 -11.39 6.06 -6.45
N HIS A 65 -10.32 5.33 -6.79
CA HIS A 65 -8.94 5.80 -6.70
C HIS A 65 -8.62 6.50 -5.36
N PRO A 66 -8.78 5.82 -4.21
CA PRO A 66 -8.61 6.45 -2.89
C PRO A 66 -7.15 6.77 -2.57
N ASP A 67 -6.96 7.76 -1.69
CA ASP A 67 -5.65 8.09 -1.10
C ASP A 67 -5.27 7.12 0.03
N LEU A 68 -6.27 6.54 0.69
CA LEU A 68 -6.10 5.57 1.77
C LEU A 68 -7.19 4.49 1.72
N VAL A 69 -6.78 3.25 1.91
CA VAL A 69 -7.68 2.10 2.11
C VAL A 69 -7.58 1.65 3.56
N VAL A 70 -8.71 1.51 4.23
CA VAL A 70 -8.78 1.07 5.63
C VAL A 70 -9.61 -0.20 5.72
N PHE A 71 -9.08 -1.21 6.41
CA PHE A 71 -9.84 -2.38 6.84
C PHE A 71 -10.11 -2.27 8.34
N THR A 72 -11.38 -2.25 8.75
CA THR A 72 -11.75 -1.98 10.15
C THR A 72 -11.90 -3.21 11.02
N GLY A 73 -11.80 -4.41 10.46
CA GLY A 73 -11.90 -5.66 11.21
C GLY A 73 -12.39 -6.81 10.35
N ASP A 74 -12.32 -8.02 10.92
CA ASP A 74 -12.91 -9.23 10.34
C ASP A 74 -12.58 -9.44 8.86
N VAL A 75 -11.29 -9.32 8.55
CA VAL A 75 -10.80 -9.36 7.16
C VAL A 75 -10.73 -10.79 6.64
N VAL A 76 -10.28 -11.73 7.47
CA VAL A 76 -10.03 -13.13 7.11
C VAL A 76 -10.83 -14.05 8.03
N TYR A 77 -11.50 -15.03 7.45
CA TYR A 77 -12.18 -16.09 8.17
C TYR A 77 -11.28 -17.33 8.24
N ALA A 78 -11.09 -17.86 9.45
CA ALA A 78 -10.46 -19.14 9.72
C ALA A 78 -11.43 -20.00 10.53
N LYS A 79 -11.55 -21.28 10.14
CA LYS A 79 -12.38 -22.27 10.82
C LYS A 79 -11.56 -23.11 11.79
#